data_AF-A0A143C6E2-F1
#
_entry.id   AF-A0A143C6E2-F1
#
_cell.length_a   1.000
_cell.length_b   1.000
_cell.length_c   1.000
_cell.angle_alpha   90.00
_cell.angle_beta   90.00
_cell.angle_gamma   90.00
#
_symmetry.space_group_name_H-M   'P 1'
#
loop_
_entity.id
_entity.type
_entity.pdbx_description
1 polymer ?
#
loop_
_entity_poly.entity_id
_entity_poly.type
_entity_poly.pdbx_seq_one_letter_code
_entity_poly.pdbx_strand_id
1 'polypeptide(L)'
;MSNPNELRYSKEHEWLSAAEDGVSTVGITEHAANALGDVVFVQLPEVGDSVSAGETCGELESTKSVSDLYSPVSGEVTEVNEDVVNDPSLVNSAPFEGGWLFKVRITDEPADLLSADEYTAFSAG
;
A
#
# COMPACT_ATOMS: atom_id res chain seq x y z
N MET A 1 -7.10 -14.84 -3.32
CA MET A 1 -6.46 -15.74 -2.35
C MET A 1 -6.87 -15.28 -0.95
N SER A 2 -6.25 -15.75 0.14
CA SER A 2 -6.54 -15.20 1.48
C SER A 2 -5.65 -13.99 1.76
N ASN A 3 -6.24 -12.91 2.29
CA ASN A 3 -5.51 -11.75 2.77
C ASN A 3 -4.65 -12.14 4.00
N PRO A 4 -3.35 -11.79 4.06
CA PRO A 4 -2.51 -12.08 5.22
C PRO A 4 -3.06 -11.54 6.55
N ASN A 5 -3.21 -12.42 7.55
CA ASN A 5 -3.82 -12.06 8.84
C ASN A 5 -2.98 -11.12 9.71
N GLU A 6 -1.68 -11.02 9.44
CA GLU A 6 -0.76 -10.15 10.18
C GLU A 6 -0.76 -8.70 9.70
N LEU A 7 -1.43 -8.43 8.57
CA LEU A 7 -1.56 -7.10 7.99
C LEU A 7 -2.86 -6.44 8.44
N ARG A 8 -2.83 -5.11 8.40
CA ARG A 8 -4.01 -4.24 8.47
C ARG A 8 -4.30 -3.70 7.08
N TYR A 9 -5.55 -3.32 6.81
CA TYR A 9 -5.99 -2.91 5.47
C TYR A 9 -6.79 -1.61 5.50
N SER A 10 -6.60 -0.74 4.51
CA SER A 10 -7.45 0.43 4.30
C SER A 10 -8.68 0.09 3.47
N LYS A 11 -9.67 1.00 3.44
CA LYS A 11 -10.84 0.88 2.54
C LYS A 11 -10.46 1.20 1.09
N GLU A 12 -9.35 1.90 0.91
CA GLU A 12 -8.73 2.26 -0.36
C GLU A 12 -7.85 1.12 -0.92
N HIS A 13 -7.85 -0.04 -0.24
CA HIS A 13 -7.21 -1.28 -0.66
C HIS A 13 -5.67 -1.27 -0.58
N GLU A 14 -5.10 -0.45 0.30
CA GLU A 14 -3.73 -0.60 0.79
C GLU A 14 -3.65 -1.59 1.96
N TRP A 15 -2.47 -2.13 2.20
CA TRP A 15 -2.13 -2.88 3.40
C TRP A 15 -1.01 -2.20 4.17
N LEU A 16 -0.99 -2.41 5.49
CA LEU A 16 0.00 -1.92 6.44
C LEU A 16 0.51 -3.10 7.28
N SER A 17 1.84 -3.27 7.35
CA SER A 17 2.46 -4.26 8.25
C SER A 17 2.35 -3.86 9.72
N ALA A 18 2.59 -4.80 10.62
CA ALA A 18 2.91 -4.45 12.00
C ALA A 18 4.14 -3.52 12.03
N ALA A 19 4.17 -2.59 12.99
CA ALA A 19 5.29 -1.69 13.15
C ALA A 19 6.48 -2.41 13.81
N GLU A 20 7.64 -2.35 13.15
CA GLU A 20 8.93 -2.76 13.71
C GLU A 20 9.74 -1.49 13.99
N ASP A 21 10.14 -1.27 15.26
CA ASP A 21 10.80 -0.03 15.70
C ASP A 21 10.08 1.27 15.27
N GLY A 22 8.74 1.22 15.25
CA GLY A 22 7.88 2.35 14.87
C GLY A 22 7.75 2.58 13.37
N VAL A 23 8.32 1.70 12.53
CA VAL A 23 8.24 1.75 11.07
C VAL A 23 7.34 0.64 10.56
N SER A 24 6.38 0.97 9.71
CA SER A 24 5.51 0.01 9.03
C SER A 24 5.71 0.07 7.52
N THR A 25 5.48 -1.05 6.85
CA THR A 25 5.54 -1.18 5.40
C THR A 25 4.14 -1.04 4.82
N VAL A 26 4.03 -0.34 3.70
CA VAL A 26 2.79 -0.10 2.96
C VAL A 26 2.89 -0.71 1.57
N GLY A 27 1.80 -1.30 1.08
CA GLY A 27 1.62 -1.69 -0.32
C GLY A 27 0.15 -1.77 -0.69
N ILE A 28 -0.17 -2.22 -1.91
CA ILE A 28 -1.56 -2.47 -2.32
C ILE A 28 -1.92 -3.95 -2.26
N THR A 29 -3.19 -4.23 -2.04
CA THR A 29 -3.72 -5.60 -1.99
C THR A 29 -3.73 -6.26 -3.37
N GLU A 30 -3.75 -7.60 -3.37
CA GLU A 30 -4.01 -8.39 -4.58
C GLU A 30 -5.31 -7.95 -5.30
N HIS A 31 -6.35 -7.58 -4.54
CA HIS A 31 -7.61 -7.09 -5.11
C HIS A 31 -7.39 -5.81 -5.92
N ALA A 32 -6.70 -4.82 -5.34
CA ALA A 32 -6.38 -3.56 -6.02
C ALA A 32 -5.49 -3.78 -7.26
N ALA A 33 -4.44 -4.57 -7.12
CA ALA A 33 -3.53 -4.87 -8.23
C ALA A 33 -4.26 -5.55 -9.40
N ASN A 34 -5.17 -6.49 -9.11
CA ASN A 34 -5.99 -7.14 -10.14
C ASN A 34 -7.02 -6.18 -10.78
N ALA A 35 -7.60 -5.28 -9.98
CA ALA A 35 -8.56 -4.28 -10.47
C ALA A 35 -7.90 -3.27 -11.42
N LEU A 36 -6.68 -2.83 -11.10
CA LEU A 36 -5.84 -2.00 -11.97
C LEU A 36 -5.44 -2.73 -13.27
N GLY A 37 -5.11 -4.03 -13.16
CA GLY A 37 -4.46 -4.79 -14.22
C GLY A 37 -2.94 -4.56 -14.23
N ASP A 38 -2.29 -4.92 -15.34
CA ASP A 38 -0.82 -4.90 -15.45
C ASP A 38 -0.26 -3.49 -15.21
N VAL A 39 0.37 -3.30 -14.06
CA VAL A 39 0.97 -2.03 -13.63
C VAL A 39 2.22 -1.80 -14.48
N VAL A 40 2.33 -0.59 -15.02
CA VAL A 40 3.42 -0.16 -15.91
C VAL A 40 4.17 1.05 -15.39
N PHE A 41 3.63 1.73 -14.37
CA PHE A 41 4.26 2.88 -13.75
C PHE A 41 3.82 2.98 -12.28
N VAL A 42 4.76 3.39 -11.43
CA VAL A 42 4.58 3.60 -9.99
C VAL A 42 5.23 4.93 -9.63
N GLN A 43 4.44 5.85 -9.08
CA GLN A 43 4.93 7.06 -8.43
C GLN A 43 4.78 6.91 -6.92
N LEU A 44 5.91 6.96 -6.22
CA LEU A 44 5.99 6.86 -4.76
C LEU A 44 6.27 8.24 -4.16
N PRO A 45 5.94 8.46 -2.86
CA PRO A 45 6.46 9.62 -2.13
C PRO A 45 7.99 9.55 -1.98
N GLU A 46 8.65 10.66 -1.67
CA GLU A 46 10.10 10.68 -1.45
C GLU A 46 10.45 10.35 0.01
N VAL A 47 11.65 9.79 0.25
CA VAL A 47 12.16 9.59 1.62
C VAL A 47 12.33 10.95 2.31
N GLY A 48 11.74 11.08 3.51
CA GLY A 48 11.67 12.33 4.28
C GLY A 48 10.36 13.10 4.09
N ASP A 49 9.51 12.70 3.14
CA ASP A 49 8.19 13.29 2.99
C ASP A 49 7.30 12.97 4.20
N SER A 50 6.48 13.95 4.58
CA SER A 50 5.38 13.74 5.52
C SER A 50 4.14 13.28 4.76
N VAL A 51 3.53 12.19 5.21
CA VAL A 51 2.27 11.65 4.68
C VAL A 51 1.19 11.74 5.75
N SER A 52 -0.06 11.95 5.34
CA SER A 52 -1.23 12.00 6.22
C SER A 52 -2.19 10.86 5.91
N ALA A 53 -2.78 10.26 6.94
CA ALA A 53 -3.78 9.22 6.77
C ALA A 53 -4.95 9.69 5.88
N GLY A 54 -5.27 8.91 4.84
CA GLY A 54 -6.35 9.19 3.89
C GLY A 54 -6.03 10.25 2.82
N GLU A 55 -4.81 10.80 2.80
CA GLU A 55 -4.37 11.72 1.75
C GLU A 55 -3.54 10.99 0.68
N THR A 56 -3.66 11.45 -0.56
CA THR A 56 -2.87 10.94 -1.69
C THR A 56 -1.39 11.24 -1.48
N CYS A 57 -0.54 10.22 -1.66
CA CYS A 57 0.92 10.31 -1.54
C CYS A 57 1.67 9.80 -2.79
N GLY A 58 0.94 9.30 -3.79
CA GLY A 58 1.50 8.78 -5.03
C GLY A 58 0.41 8.31 -6.00
N GLU A 59 0.79 7.57 -7.02
CA GLU A 59 -0.14 6.97 -7.98
C GLU A 59 0.43 5.69 -8.60
N LEU A 60 -0.48 4.81 -9.02
CA LEU A 60 -0.20 3.57 -9.72
C LEU A 60 -0.91 3.60 -11.06
N GLU A 61 -0.19 3.36 -12.16
CA GLU A 61 -0.75 3.36 -13.50
C GLU A 61 -0.57 2.00 -14.17
N SER A 62 -1.66 1.52 -14.76
CA SER A 62 -1.70 0.38 -15.67
C SER A 62 -1.95 0.84 -17.09
N THR A 63 -1.89 -0.06 -18.06
CA THR A 63 -2.29 0.24 -19.44
C THR A 63 -3.77 0.62 -19.63
N LYS A 64 -4.59 0.52 -18.57
CA LYS A 64 -6.05 0.71 -18.62
C LYS A 64 -6.55 1.81 -17.71
N SER A 65 -5.86 2.09 -16.61
CA SER A 65 -6.34 2.97 -15.54
C SER A 65 -5.19 3.54 -14.73
N VAL A 66 -5.45 4.69 -14.10
CA VAL A 66 -4.62 5.29 -13.06
C VAL A 66 -5.40 5.25 -11.76
N SER A 67 -4.73 4.93 -10.65
CA SER A 67 -5.27 5.05 -9.30
C SER A 67 -4.34 5.88 -8.45
N ASP A 68 -4.91 6.80 -7.69
CA ASP A 68 -4.22 7.44 -6.58
C ASP A 68 -3.78 6.38 -5.56
N LEU A 69 -2.64 6.61 -4.92
CA LEU A 69 -2.16 5.87 -3.76
C LEU A 69 -2.37 6.72 -2.51
N TYR A 70 -3.13 6.21 -1.55
CA TYR A 70 -3.39 6.90 -0.29
C TYR A 70 -2.46 6.36 0.79
N SER A 71 -2.08 7.23 1.74
CA SER A 71 -1.39 6.75 2.92
C SER A 71 -2.40 6.20 3.93
N PRO A 72 -2.27 4.95 4.42
CA PRO A 72 -3.16 4.41 5.45
C PRO A 72 -2.91 5.03 6.84
N VAL A 73 -1.81 5.77 7.00
CA VAL A 73 -1.35 6.32 8.29
C VAL A 73 -0.70 7.70 8.12
N SER A 74 -0.60 8.45 9.22
CA SER A 74 0.21 9.67 9.27
C SER A 74 1.64 9.35 9.74
N GLY A 75 2.63 9.97 9.10
CA GLY A 75 4.02 9.75 9.46
C GLY A 75 5.03 10.33 8.48
N GLU A 76 6.27 9.88 8.60
CA GLU A 76 7.39 10.25 7.72
C GLU A 76 7.84 9.05 6.90
N VAL A 77 8.00 9.21 5.59
CA VAL A 77 8.51 8.16 4.70
C VAL A 77 9.99 7.92 4.99
N THR A 78 10.33 6.67 5.28
CA THR A 78 11.69 6.26 5.66
C THR A 78 12.41 5.44 4.60
N GLU A 79 11.65 4.80 3.71
CA GLU A 79 12.18 3.95 2.65
C GLU A 79 11.16 3.87 1.52
N VAL A 80 11.63 3.75 0.28
CA VAL A 80 10.81 3.49 -0.90
C VAL A 80 11.36 2.26 -1.61
N ASN A 81 10.48 1.50 -2.25
CA ASN A 81 10.89 0.31 -2.98
C ASN A 81 11.32 0.69 -4.41
N GLU A 82 12.62 0.89 -4.60
CA GLU A 82 13.18 1.15 -5.94
C GLU A 82 12.97 -0.03 -6.90
N ASP A 83 12.78 -1.25 -6.41
CA ASP A 83 12.56 -2.41 -7.28
C ASP A 83 11.21 -2.32 -8.00
N VAL A 84 10.13 -1.82 -7.36
CA VAL A 84 8.83 -1.63 -8.05
C VAL A 84 8.83 -0.43 -8.99
N VAL A 85 9.70 0.57 -8.77
CA VAL A 85 9.85 1.68 -9.72
C VAL A 85 10.55 1.20 -10.98
N ASN A 86 11.55 0.32 -10.84
CA ASN A 86 12.30 -0.25 -11.97
C ASN A 86 11.56 -1.42 -12.66
N ASP A 87 10.79 -2.20 -11.89
CA ASP A 87 9.93 -3.28 -12.36
C ASP A 87 8.51 -3.20 -11.72
N PRO A 88 7.61 -2.38 -12.28
CA PRO A 88 6.24 -2.22 -11.79
C PRO A 88 5.42 -3.51 -11.72
N SER A 89 5.80 -4.56 -12.46
CA SER A 89 5.07 -5.83 -12.46
C SER A 89 5.14 -6.58 -11.13
N LEU A 90 6.06 -6.19 -10.24
CA LEU A 90 6.15 -6.69 -8.86
C LEU A 90 4.90 -6.36 -8.05
N VAL A 91 4.24 -5.24 -8.33
CA VAL A 91 2.97 -4.86 -7.69
C VAL A 91 1.87 -5.89 -7.98
N ASN A 92 1.85 -6.46 -9.20
CA ASN A 92 0.90 -7.50 -9.56
C ASN A 92 1.34 -8.90 -9.10
N SER A 93 2.63 -9.22 -9.23
CA SER A 93 3.13 -10.60 -9.04
C SER A 93 3.47 -10.94 -7.58
N ALA A 94 3.76 -9.95 -6.76
CA ALA A 94 4.15 -10.13 -5.36
C ALA A 94 3.56 -9.04 -4.42
N PRO A 95 2.25 -8.73 -4.48
CA PRO A 95 1.64 -7.56 -3.82
C PRO A 95 1.86 -7.50 -2.30
N PHE A 96 2.03 -8.65 -1.64
CA PHE A 96 2.26 -8.75 -0.19
C PHE A 96 3.72 -9.09 0.17
N GLU A 97 4.60 -9.20 -0.83
CA GLU A 97 6.01 -9.55 -0.67
C GLU A 97 6.87 -8.48 -1.37
N GLY A 98 7.48 -8.79 -2.52
CA GLY A 98 8.36 -7.87 -3.26
C GLY A 98 7.68 -6.64 -3.88
N GLY A 99 6.35 -6.61 -3.90
CA GLY A 99 5.52 -5.53 -4.42
C GLY A 99 5.13 -4.46 -3.38
N TRP A 100 5.76 -4.45 -2.21
CA TRP A 100 5.61 -3.34 -1.25
C TRP A 100 6.04 -2.01 -1.88
N LEU A 101 5.50 -0.89 -1.39
CA LEU A 101 5.65 0.42 -2.03
C LEU A 101 6.59 1.33 -1.23
N PHE A 102 6.28 1.61 0.03
CA PHE A 102 7.09 2.47 0.88
C PHE A 102 7.00 2.05 2.35
N LYS A 103 7.92 2.55 3.17
CA LYS A 103 7.89 2.41 4.63
C LYS A 103 7.70 3.75 5.30
N VAL A 104 6.89 3.78 6.35
CA VAL A 104 6.51 4.98 7.06
C VAL A 104 6.79 4.82 8.55
N ARG A 105 7.49 5.80 9.14
CA ARG A 105 7.59 5.95 10.59
C ARG A 105 6.30 6.59 11.08
N ILE A 106 5.51 5.82 11.80
CA ILE A 106 4.19 6.22 12.26
C ILE A 106 4.32 7.27 13.37
N THR A 107 3.63 8.40 13.22
CA THR A 107 3.58 9.46 14.24
C THR A 107 2.29 9.43 15.05
N ASP A 108 1.22 8.88 14.49
CA ASP A 108 -0.12 8.81 15.11
C ASP A 108 -0.69 7.39 15.02
N GLU A 109 -1.50 6.99 16.00
CA GLU A 109 -2.10 5.65 16.00
C GLU A 109 -2.97 5.45 14.75
N PRO A 110 -2.76 4.37 13.97
CA PRO A 110 -3.56 4.08 12.78
C PRO A 110 -5.05 3.97 13.13
N ALA A 111 -5.86 4.84 12.55
CA ALA A 111 -7.31 4.82 12.72
C ALA A 111 -7.98 4.10 11.53
N ASP A 112 -9.14 3.50 11.79
CA ASP A 112 -10.05 2.98 10.76
C ASP A 112 -9.49 1.89 9.81
N LEU A 113 -8.41 1.21 10.19
CA LEU A 113 -7.90 0.05 9.46
C LEU A 113 -8.66 -1.24 9.80
N LEU A 114 -8.88 -2.05 8.78
CA LEU A 114 -9.55 -3.33 8.84
C LEU A 114 -8.57 -4.46 9.16
N SER A 115 -9.04 -5.47 9.89
CA SER A 115 -8.42 -6.80 9.90
C SER A 115 -8.59 -7.52 8.55
N ALA A 116 -7.84 -8.60 8.34
CA ALA A 116 -7.97 -9.42 7.13
C ALA A 116 -9.40 -9.96 6.92
N ASP A 117 -10.09 -10.38 7.98
CA ASP A 117 -11.48 -10.86 7.90
C ASP A 117 -12.45 -9.72 7.51
N GLU A 118 -12.29 -8.55 8.11
CA GLU A 118 -13.10 -7.36 7.81
C GLU A 118 -12.87 -6.87 6.37
N TYR A 119 -11.62 -6.83 5.92
CA TYR A 119 -11.29 -6.45 4.54
C TYR A 119 -11.79 -7.48 3.52
N THR A 120 -11.70 -8.78 3.85
CA THR A 120 -12.25 -9.83 3.00
C THR A 120 -13.77 -9.70 2.85
N ALA A 121 -14.49 -9.37 3.94
CA ALA A 121 -15.92 -9.10 3.87
C ALA A 121 -16.24 -7.82 3.07
N PHE A 122 -15.43 -6.77 3.22
CA PHE A 122 -15.57 -5.50 2.52
C PHE A 122 -15.36 -5.64 0.99
N SER A 123 -14.28 -6.32 0.58
CA SER A 123 -13.88 -6.47 -0.83
C SER A 123 -14.69 -7.50 -1.62
N ALA A 124 -15.59 -8.25 -0.95
CA ALA A 124 -16.49 -9.21 -1.57
C ALA A 124 -17.83 -8.61 -2.03
N GLY A 125 -18.14 -7.37 -1.62
CA GLY A 125 -19.38 -6.65 -1.95
C GLY A 125 -19.22 -5.74 -3.15
#